data_AF-A0A9P6UTM5-F1
#
_entry.id   AF-A0A9P6UTM5-F1
#
_cell.length_a   1.000
_cell.length_b   1.000
_cell.length_c   1.000
_cell.angle_alpha   90.00
_cell.angle_beta   90.00
_cell.angle_gamma   90.00
#
_symmetry.space_group_name_H-M   'P 1'
#
loop_
_entity.id
_entity.type
_entity.pdbx_description
1 polymer ?
#
loop_
_entity_poly.entity_id
_entity_poly.type
_entity_poly.pdbx_seq_one_letter_code
_entity_poly.pdbx_strand_id
1 'polypeptide(L)'
;MIFPKPTSYYEQGFKRSPALERATAPFRVRNAITGAGIVAFCVSVYAYSIIAVRQDDFSDIQLPAHIIAEQNEAAAAAARAAAESSSPKSSTSA
;
A
#
# COMPACT_ATOMS: atom_id res chain seq x y z
N MET A 1 -55.46 10.45 -4.23
CA MET A 1 -55.22 11.59 -3.33
C MET A 1 -53.74 11.56 -2.96
N ILE A 2 -52.91 12.39 -3.59
CA ILE A 2 -51.45 12.44 -3.34
C ILE A 2 -51.22 13.53 -2.29
N PHE A 3 -50.87 13.14 -1.06
CA PHE A 3 -50.52 14.11 -0.01
C PHE A 3 -49.04 14.47 -0.15
N PRO A 4 -48.66 15.76 -0.24
CA PRO A 4 -47.26 16.15 -0.25
C PRO A 4 -46.60 15.69 1.06
N LYS A 5 -45.42 15.08 0.96
CA LYS A 5 -44.63 14.71 2.16
C LYS A 5 -44.37 15.98 2.97
N PRO A 6 -44.63 15.99 4.28
CA PRO A 6 -44.34 17.15 5.12
C PRO A 6 -42.84 17.44 5.06
N THR A 7 -42.48 18.61 4.54
CA THR A 7 -41.12 19.15 4.60
C THR A 7 -40.85 19.52 6.06
N SER A 8 -40.40 18.55 6.85
CA SER A 8 -39.96 18.78 8.22
C SER A 8 -38.78 19.77 8.19
N TYR A 9 -38.88 20.82 9.01
CA TYR A 9 -37.84 21.85 9.17
C TYR A 9 -36.52 21.26 9.72
N TYR A 10 -36.62 20.11 10.41
CA TYR A 10 -35.50 19.29 10.80
C TYR A 10 -35.33 18.16 9.77
N GLU A 11 -34.22 18.19 9.02
CA GLU A 11 -33.83 17.04 8.20
C GLU A 11 -33.50 15.86 9.12
N GLN A 12 -34.11 14.70 8.86
CA GLN A 12 -33.78 13.47 9.55
C GLN A 12 -32.45 12.92 9.00
N GLY A 13 -31.36 13.06 9.78
CA GLY A 13 -30.05 12.48 9.49
C GLY A 13 -28.88 13.43 9.80
N PHE A 14 -27.65 12.94 9.66
CA PHE A 14 -26.41 13.73 9.82
C PHE A 14 -26.12 14.67 8.64
N LYS A 15 -27.17 15.16 7.97
CA LYS A 15 -27.05 15.99 6.77
C LYS A 15 -26.89 17.44 7.21
N ARG A 16 -25.89 18.14 6.67
CA ARG A 16 -25.73 19.57 6.92
C ARG A 16 -26.87 20.33 6.25
N SER A 17 -27.44 21.31 6.96
CA SER A 17 -28.47 22.17 6.36
C SER A 17 -27.90 22.96 5.18
N PRO A 18 -28.70 23.27 4.14
CA PRO A 18 -28.24 23.99 2.96
C PRO A 18 -27.60 25.35 3.28
N ALA A 19 -28.06 26.01 4.36
CA ALA A 19 -27.49 27.25 4.85
C ALA A 19 -26.07 27.06 5.40
N LEU A 20 -25.84 25.99 6.18
CA LEU A 20 -24.54 25.67 6.76
C LEU A 20 -23.53 25.22 5.70
N GLU A 21 -23.98 24.58 4.63
CA GLU A 21 -23.10 24.18 3.53
C GLU A 21 -22.51 25.37 2.79
N ARG A 22 -23.32 26.41 2.50
CA ARG A 22 -22.84 27.63 1.87
C ARG A 22 -21.88 28.41 2.77
N ALA A 23 -22.20 28.50 4.05
CA ALA A 23 -21.35 29.19 5.03
C ALA A 23 -19.96 28.52 5.16
N THR A 24 -19.88 27.20 4.99
CA THR A 24 -18.62 26.44 5.11
C THR A 24 -17.92 26.18 3.78
N ALA A 25 -18.58 26.44 2.65
CA ALA A 25 -18.03 26.26 1.30
C ALA A 25 -16.61 26.82 1.10
N PRO A 26 -16.28 28.06 1.52
CA PRO A 26 -14.95 28.63 1.27
C PRO A 26 -13.83 27.96 2.11
N PHE A 27 -14.17 27.33 3.24
CA PHE A 27 -13.18 26.72 4.14
C PHE A 27 -12.93 25.25 3.85
N ARG A 28 -13.81 24.58 3.09
CA ARG A 28 -13.66 23.14 2.77
C ARG A 28 -12.36 22.85 2.04
N VAL A 29 -12.05 23.63 1.00
CA VAL A 29 -10.85 23.43 0.18
C VAL A 29 -9.60 23.73 0.99
N ARG A 30 -9.59 24.87 1.70
CA ARG A 30 -8.43 25.30 2.51
C ARG A 30 -8.14 24.30 3.63
N ASN A 31 -9.17 23.86 4.36
CA ASN A 31 -9.01 22.89 5.43
C ASN A 31 -8.64 21.49 4.90
N ALA A 32 -9.15 21.10 3.73
CA ALA A 32 -8.77 19.84 3.09
C ALA A 32 -7.29 19.85 2.68
N ILE A 33 -6.78 20.95 2.12
CA ILE A 33 -5.36 21.08 1.76
C ILE A 33 -4.49 21.00 3.02
N THR A 34 -4.84 21.73 4.07
CA THR A 34 -4.08 21.68 5.34
C THR A 34 -4.11 20.27 5.94
N GLY A 35 -5.27 19.63 5.97
CA GLY A 35 -5.41 18.25 6.44
C GLY A 35 -4.59 17.26 5.61
N ALA A 36 -4.62 17.39 4.28
CA ALA A 36 -3.82 16.57 3.38
C ALA A 36 -2.32 16.77 3.60
N GLY A 37 -1.87 18.01 3.85
CA GLY A 37 -0.48 18.31 4.17
C GLY A 37 -0.01 17.61 5.45
N ILE A 38 -0.84 17.63 6.50
CA ILE A 38 -0.54 16.94 7.77
C ILE A 38 -0.46 15.42 7.53
N VAL A 39 -1.44 14.84 6.84
CA VAL A 39 -1.46 13.40 6.55
C VAL A 39 -0.25 13.00 5.71
N ALA A 40 0.07 13.75 4.65
CA ALA A 40 1.23 13.50 3.81
C ALA A 40 2.54 13.57 4.59
N PHE A 41 2.66 14.55 5.51
CA PHE A 41 3.81 14.65 6.40
C PHE A 41 3.96 13.42 7.30
N CYS A 42 2.88 12.99 7.96
CA CYS A 42 2.91 11.81 8.82
C CYS A 42 3.27 10.53 8.04
N VAL A 43 2.66 10.32 6.86
CA VAL A 43 2.97 9.18 5.99
C VAL A 43 4.42 9.21 5.52
N SER A 44 4.94 10.40 5.18
CA SER A 44 6.33 10.58 4.78
C SER A 44 7.30 10.16 5.89
N VAL A 45 7.09 10.64 7.13
CA VAL A 45 7.91 10.26 8.29
C VAL A 45 7.84 8.76 8.56
N TYR A 46 6.64 8.18 8.49
CA TYR A 46 6.45 6.74 8.68
C TYR A 46 7.15 5.91 7.60
N ALA A 47 6.98 6.26 6.33
CA ALA A 47 7.62 5.58 5.21
C ALA A 47 9.15 5.72 5.28
N TYR A 48 9.66 6.90 5.61
CA TYR A 48 11.08 7.14 5.83
C TYR A 48 11.61 6.25 6.96
N SER A 49 10.87 6.12 8.07
CA SER A 49 11.27 5.25 9.17
C SER A 49 11.45 3.80 8.73
N ILE A 50 10.62 3.28 7.82
CA ILE A 50 10.77 1.91 7.31
C ILE A 50 12.02 1.79 6.43
N ILE A 51 12.27 2.78 5.57
CA ILE A 51 13.42 2.78 4.66
C ILE A 51 14.72 2.96 5.43
N ALA A 52 14.73 3.81 6.46
CA ALA A 52 15.89 4.07 7.30
C ALA A 52 16.26 2.87 8.17
N VAL A 53 15.28 2.03 8.53
CA VAL A 53 15.50 0.78 9.29
C VAL A 53 15.76 -0.41 8.37
N ARG A 54 16.03 -0.19 7.07
CA ARG A 54 16.52 -1.28 6.20
C ARG A 54 17.70 -1.95 6.88
N GLN A 55 17.64 -3.28 6.94
CA GLN A 55 18.62 -4.11 7.64
C GLN A 55 20.02 -3.79 7.13
N ASP A 56 20.94 -3.64 8.08
CA ASP A 56 22.36 -3.30 7.88
C ASP A 56 22.99 -4.16 6.78
N ASP A 57 23.99 -3.60 6.09
CA ASP A 57 24.76 -4.31 5.08
C ASP A 57 25.68 -5.33 5.76
N PHE A 58 25.22 -6.59 5.81
CA PHE A 58 25.97 -7.70 6.41
C PHE A 58 27.03 -8.29 5.47
N SER A 59 27.41 -7.61 4.39
CA SER A 59 28.45 -8.07 3.46
C SER A 59 29.86 -8.17 4.08
N ASP A 60 30.12 -7.42 5.16
CA ASP A 60 31.40 -7.46 5.88
C ASP A 60 31.47 -8.55 6.97
N ILE A 61 30.36 -9.26 7.23
CA ILE A 61 30.34 -10.35 8.20
C ILE A 61 30.74 -11.65 7.51
N GLN A 62 31.86 -12.24 7.95
CA GLN A 62 32.29 -13.55 7.49
C GLN A 62 31.33 -14.63 8.01
N LEU A 63 30.64 -15.31 7.10
CA LEU A 63 29.73 -16.40 7.45
C LEU A 63 30.52 -17.66 7.85
N PRO A 64 29.99 -18.46 8.80
CA PRO A 64 30.57 -19.75 9.13
C PRO A 64 30.58 -20.71 7.93
N ALA A 65 31.65 -21.51 7.80
CA ALA A 65 31.87 -22.39 6.66
C ALA A 65 30.73 -23.39 6.38
N HIS A 66 30.02 -23.85 7.43
CA HIS A 66 28.89 -24.77 7.28
C HIS A 66 27.68 -24.12 6.59
N ILE A 67 27.45 -22.83 6.81
CA ILE A 67 26.37 -22.07 6.17
C ILE A 67 26.68 -21.83 4.69
N ILE A 68 27.95 -21.56 4.37
CA ILE A 68 28.40 -21.36 2.98
C ILE A 68 28.28 -22.67 2.19
N ALA A 69 28.63 -23.80 2.80
CA ALA A 69 28.47 -25.12 2.18
C ALA A 69 26.99 -25.41 1.86
N GLU A 70 26.10 -25.21 2.83
CA GLU A 70 24.65 -25.40 2.66
C GLU A 70 24.06 -24.45 1.60
N GLN A 71 24.51 -23.18 1.54
CA GLN A 71 24.06 -22.24 0.52
C GLN A 71 24.53 -22.60 -0.89
N ASN A 72 25.75 -23.09 -1.04
CA ASN A 72 26.26 -23.54 -2.33
C ASN A 72 25.52 -24.80 -2.81
N GLU A 73 25.18 -25.71 -1.89
CA GLU A 73 24.37 -26.90 -2.19
C GLU A 73 22.92 -26.52 -2.56
N ALA A 74 22.32 -25.58 -1.83
CA ALA A 74 20.98 -25.06 -2.13
C ALA A 74 20.93 -24.27 -3.45
N ALA A 75 21.95 -23.46 -3.74
CA ALA A 75 22.08 -22.72 -4.99
C ALA A 75 22.32 -23.66 -6.19
N ALA A 76 23.12 -24.71 -6.01
CA ALA A 76 23.30 -25.75 -7.02
C ALA A 76 22.00 -26.54 -7.26
N ALA A 77 21.22 -26.82 -6.21
CA ALA A 77 19.91 -27.45 -6.34
C ALA A 77 18.89 -26.53 -7.04
N ALA A 78 18.87 -25.24 -6.72
CA ALA A 78 18.00 -24.24 -7.36
C ALA A 78 18.37 -24.01 -8.84
N ALA A 79 19.66 -23.98 -9.18
CA ALA A 79 20.14 -23.88 -10.56
C ALA A 79 19.78 -25.12 -11.38
N ARG A 80 19.83 -26.31 -10.77
CA ARG A 80 19.36 -27.56 -11.37
C ARG A 80 17.84 -27.56 -11.58
N ALA A 81 17.07 -27.07 -10.60
CA ALA A 81 15.61 -26.92 -10.73
C ALA A 81 15.21 -25.88 -11.81
N ALA A 82 15.96 -24.78 -11.94
CA ALA A 82 15.75 -23.78 -12.99
C ALA A 82 16.08 -24.33 -14.39
N ALA A 83 17.15 -25.12 -14.53
CA ALA A 83 17.50 -25.80 -15.77
C ALA A 83 16.40 -26.80 -16.21
N GLU A 84 15.81 -27.53 -15.28
CA GLU A 84 14.71 -28.48 -15.54
C GLU A 84 13.45 -27.77 -16.09
N SER A 85 13.16 -26.55 -15.62
CA SER A 85 11.98 -25.78 -16.07
C SER A 85 12.13 -25.10 -17.44
N SER A 86 13.34 -25.09 -18.00
CA SER A 86 13.68 -24.35 -19.25
C SER A 86 13.60 -25.19 -20.54
N SER A 87 13.22 -26.48 -20.46
CA SER A 87 13.00 -27.32 -21.65
C SER A 87 11.54 -27.21 -22.12
N PRO A 88 11.24 -26.52 -23.25
CA PRO A 88 9.89 -26.44 -23.76
C PRO A 88 9.52 -27.74 -24.48
N LYS A 89 8.29 -28.20 -24.22
CA LYS A 89 7.54 -29.17 -25.04
C LYS A 89 7.86 -29.07 -26.54
N SER A 90 8.42 -30.14 -27.11
CA SER A 90 8.37 -30.42 -28.55
C SER A 90 8.10 -31.91 -28.80
N SER A 91 6.84 -32.31 -28.63
CA SER A 91 6.27 -33.44 -29.37
C SER A 91 4.75 -33.28 -29.46
N THR A 92 4.34 -32.38 -30.36
CA THR A 92 3.00 -32.36 -30.95
C THR A 92 3.18 -32.48 -32.47
N SER A 93 2.48 -33.46 -33.06
CA SER A 93 2.33 -33.74 -34.51
C SER A 93 3.57 -34.34 -35.18
N ALA A 94 3.50 -35.40 -36.00
CA ALA A 94 2.44 -35.98 -36.82
C ALA A 94 2.62 -37.51 -36.94
#